data_AF-A0A8T9Q875-F1
#
_entry.id   AF-A0A8T9Q875-F1
#
_cell.length_a   1.000
_cell.length_b   1.000
_cell.length_c   1.000
_cell.angle_alpha   90.00
_cell.angle_beta   90.00
_cell.angle_gamma   90.00
#
_symmetry.space_group_name_H-M   'P 1'
#
loop_
_entity.id
_entity.type
_entity.pdbx_description
1 polymer ?
#
loop_
_entity_poly.entity_id
_entity_poly.type
_entity_poly.pdbx_seq_one_letter_code
_entity_poly.pdbx_strand_id
1 'polypeptide(L)'
;MKTLPTSFRLLASLMMLTVLFLSACGSKEGKVEGVNMLYGTESKVWKTDKELSAGGDKVKQTDTQEDERITFFANGQYNMTSPAGAVNGKYTFDQPGKKITLTPTVPLPATAST
;
A
#
# COMPACT_ATOMS: atom_id res chain seq x y z
N MET A 1 33.25 -46.11 -10.33
CA MET A 1 32.53 -44.82 -10.27
C MET A 1 32.05 -44.48 -11.67
N LYS A 2 30.74 -44.39 -11.90
CA LYS A 2 30.16 -44.09 -13.23
C LYS A 2 30.29 -42.58 -13.49
N THR A 3 31.11 -42.21 -14.46
CA THR A 3 31.28 -40.81 -14.90
C THR A 3 30.02 -40.38 -15.64
N LEU A 4 29.21 -39.51 -15.02
CA LEU A 4 28.05 -38.91 -15.68
C LEU A 4 28.51 -38.11 -16.92
N PRO A 5 27.80 -38.21 -18.05
CA PRO A 5 28.15 -37.49 -19.28
C PRO A 5 28.09 -35.97 -19.04
N THR A 6 29.10 -35.26 -19.54
CA THR A 6 29.32 -33.82 -19.34
C THR A 6 28.10 -32.97 -19.71
N SER A 7 27.32 -33.41 -20.70
CA SER A 7 26.07 -32.77 -21.14
C SER A 7 24.99 -32.74 -20.05
N PHE A 8 24.93 -33.75 -19.19
CA PHE A 8 23.96 -33.82 -18.09
C PHE A 8 24.31 -32.84 -16.96
N ARG A 9 25.61 -32.58 -16.76
CA ARG A 9 26.10 -31.59 -15.79
C ARG A 9 25.83 -30.16 -16.25
N LEU A 10 25.97 -29.89 -17.55
CA LEU A 10 25.63 -28.59 -18.14
C LEU A 10 24.13 -28.31 -18.08
N LEU A 11 23.29 -29.31 -18.37
CA LEU A 11 21.84 -29.17 -18.28
C LEU A 11 21.38 -28.90 -16.84
N ALA A 12 21.97 -29.60 -15.86
CA ALA A 12 21.67 -29.39 -14.44
C ALA A 12 22.11 -27.99 -13.96
N SER A 13 23.27 -27.50 -14.41
CA SER A 13 23.74 -26.14 -14.14
C SER A 13 22.79 -25.07 -14.70
N LEU A 14 22.33 -25.26 -15.94
CA LEU A 14 21.40 -24.34 -16.59
C LEU A 14 20.01 -24.34 -15.92
N MET A 15 19.52 -25.50 -15.49
CA MET A 15 18.30 -25.60 -14.68
C MET A 15 18.46 -24.89 -13.32
N MET A 16 19.59 -25.06 -12.65
CA MET A 16 19.84 -24.38 -11.38
C MET A 16 19.88 -22.86 -11.56
N LEU A 17 20.51 -22.39 -12.63
CA LEU A 17 20.61 -20.97 -12.95
C LEU A 17 19.23 -20.37 -13.26
N THR A 18 18.39 -21.06 -14.04
CA THR A 18 17.03 -20.59 -14.34
C THR A 18 16.12 -20.56 -13.10
N VAL A 19 16.23 -21.52 -12.19
CA VAL A 19 15.52 -21.49 -10.90
C VAL A 19 15.96 -20.30 -10.04
N LEU A 20 17.25 -19.97 -10.02
CA LEU A 20 17.76 -18.79 -9.32
C LEU A 20 17.22 -17.49 -9.91
N PHE A 21 17.21 -17.35 -11.24
CA PHE A 21 16.64 -16.17 -11.92
C PHE A 21 15.11 -16.05 -11.73
N LEU A 22 14.39 -17.17 -11.72
CA LEU A 22 12.95 -17.17 -11.43
C LEU A 22 12.65 -16.81 -9.97
N SER A 23 13.52 -17.21 -9.02
CA SER A 23 13.38 -16.83 -7.61
C SER A 23 13.74 -15.37 -7.32
N ALA A 24 14.64 -14.78 -8.10
CA ALA A 24 15.02 -13.36 -7.98
C ALA A 24 13.96 -12.41 -8.56
N CYS A 25 13.15 -12.87 -9.53
CA CYS A 25 12.01 -12.11 -10.05
C CYS A 25 10.69 -12.36 -9.27
N GLY A 26 10.70 -13.37 -8.39
CA GLY A 26 9.60 -13.73 -7.49
C GLY A 26 9.69 -13.08 -6.12
N SER A 27 10.21 -11.84 -6.06
CA SER A 27 10.32 -11.09 -4.81
C SER A 27 8.97 -11.03 -4.11
N LYS A 28 8.98 -11.59 -2.91
CA LYS A 28 7.93 -11.48 -1.89
C LYS A 28 7.89 -10.05 -1.32
N GLU A 29 8.86 -9.21 -1.73
CA GLU A 29 8.89 -7.76 -1.58
C GLU A 29 7.67 -7.18 -2.30
N GLY A 30 6.77 -6.60 -1.53
CA GLY A 30 5.50 -6.18 -2.05
C GLY A 30 4.39 -6.46 -1.07
N LYS A 31 4.21 -7.72 -0.61
CA LYS A 31 3.03 -8.11 0.17
C LYS A 31 3.02 -7.58 1.61
N VAL A 32 4.18 -7.51 2.23
CA VAL A 32 4.31 -6.98 3.61
C VAL A 32 4.65 -5.49 3.59
N GLU A 33 5.39 -5.02 2.59
CA GLU A 33 5.84 -3.63 2.49
C GLU A 33 4.70 -2.64 2.26
N GLY A 34 3.75 -2.92 1.36
CA GLY A 34 2.68 -1.94 1.07
C GLY A 34 1.78 -1.67 2.29
N VAL A 35 1.51 -2.71 3.08
CA VAL A 35 0.66 -2.62 4.28
C VAL A 35 1.45 -2.02 5.45
N ASN A 36 2.71 -2.42 5.61
CA ASN A 36 3.64 -1.84 6.58
C ASN A 36 3.95 -0.35 6.28
N MET A 37 3.90 0.07 5.01
CA MET A 37 3.99 1.47 4.67
C MET A 37 2.79 2.24 5.22
N LEU A 38 1.55 1.78 4.99
CA LEU A 38 0.35 2.54 5.33
C LEU A 38 0.18 2.80 6.83
N TYR A 39 0.41 1.80 7.68
CA TYR A 39 0.20 1.93 9.12
C TYR A 39 1.36 1.39 9.97
N GLY A 40 2.36 0.72 9.40
CA GLY A 40 3.47 0.18 10.21
C GLY A 40 3.02 -0.86 11.25
N THR A 41 3.76 -0.98 12.34
CA THR A 41 3.37 -1.83 13.48
C THR A 41 2.29 -1.16 14.35
N GLU A 42 2.30 0.17 14.46
CA GLU A 42 1.53 0.92 15.48
C GLU A 42 0.59 2.01 14.94
N SER A 43 0.30 2.04 13.63
CA SER A 43 -0.40 3.13 12.93
C SER A 43 0.53 4.28 12.51
N LYS A 44 0.22 4.95 11.40
CA LYS A 44 0.99 6.09 10.88
C LYS A 44 0.08 7.25 10.50
N VAL A 45 0.58 8.45 10.74
CA VAL A 45 -0.05 9.71 10.31
C VAL A 45 0.62 10.18 9.04
N TRP A 46 -0.18 10.53 8.06
CA TRP A 46 0.24 11.04 6.76
C TRP A 46 -0.18 12.49 6.61
N LYS A 47 0.74 13.29 6.06
CA LYS A 47 0.53 14.67 5.64
C LYS A 47 0.88 14.75 4.17
N THR A 48 0.05 15.44 3.38
CA THR A 48 0.34 15.69 1.98
C THR A 48 1.53 16.64 1.86
N ASP A 49 2.59 16.19 1.20
CA ASP A 49 3.80 16.99 0.95
C ASP A 49 3.71 17.76 -0.38
N LYS A 50 3.14 17.14 -1.42
CA LYS A 50 2.97 17.73 -2.74
C LYS A 50 1.83 17.09 -3.50
N GLU A 51 1.10 17.91 -4.25
CA GLU A 51 0.14 17.47 -5.25
C GLU A 51 0.70 17.67 -6.67
N LEU A 52 0.53 16.66 -7.53
CA LEU A 52 0.94 16.69 -8.93
C LEU A 52 -0.27 16.39 -9.82
N SER A 53 -0.36 17.09 -10.96
CA SER A 53 -1.34 16.78 -12.01
C SER A 53 -1.00 15.45 -12.68
N ALA A 54 -1.93 14.91 -13.49
CA ALA A 54 -1.66 13.71 -14.30
C ALA A 54 -0.50 13.89 -15.29
N GLY A 55 -0.16 15.13 -15.67
CA GLY A 55 1.01 15.47 -16.48
C GLY A 55 2.31 15.61 -15.69
N GLY A 56 2.25 15.57 -14.36
CA GLY A 56 3.39 15.76 -13.46
C GLY A 56 3.66 17.21 -13.05
N ASP A 57 2.80 18.16 -13.43
CA ASP A 57 2.92 19.55 -13.02
C ASP A 57 2.53 19.73 -11.56
N LYS A 58 3.23 20.60 -10.84
CA LYS A 58 2.87 20.91 -9.45
C LYS A 58 1.54 21.64 -9.38
N VAL A 59 0.62 21.11 -8.59
CA VAL A 59 -0.62 21.78 -8.23
C VAL A 59 -0.39 22.45 -6.88
N LYS A 60 -0.68 23.76 -6.80
CA LYS A 60 -0.55 24.49 -5.54
C LYS A 60 -1.63 24.01 -4.58
N GLN A 61 -1.21 23.49 -3.43
CA GLN A 61 -2.12 23.16 -2.34
C GLN A 61 -2.59 24.44 -1.65
N THR A 62 -3.83 24.44 -1.20
CA THR A 62 -4.34 25.47 -0.29
C THR A 62 -3.83 25.20 1.12
N ASP A 63 -3.71 26.25 1.94
CA ASP A 63 -3.27 26.14 3.34
C ASP A 63 -4.11 25.10 4.11
N THR A 64 -5.41 25.02 3.83
CA THR A 64 -6.31 24.01 4.42
C THR A 64 -5.93 22.58 4.06
N GLN A 65 -5.51 22.32 2.82
CA GLN A 65 -5.06 21.00 2.36
C GLN A 65 -3.67 20.66 2.94
N GLU A 66 -2.82 21.67 3.15
CA GLU A 66 -1.54 21.48 3.83
C GLU A 66 -1.72 21.14 5.32
N ASP A 67 -2.87 21.41 5.91
CA ASP A 67 -3.21 21.05 7.29
C ASP A 67 -4.01 19.76 7.43
N GLU A 68 -4.38 19.15 6.32
CA GLU A 68 -5.06 17.87 6.31
C GLU A 68 -4.13 16.73 6.74
N ARG A 69 -4.61 15.88 7.66
CA ARG A 69 -3.88 14.72 8.18
C ARG A 69 -4.76 13.50 8.06
N ILE A 70 -4.21 12.38 7.58
CA ILE A 70 -4.89 11.08 7.60
C ILE A 70 -4.07 10.07 8.39
N THR A 71 -4.74 9.39 9.33
CA THR A 71 -4.15 8.34 10.15
C THR A 71 -4.76 7.01 9.73
N PHE A 72 -3.92 6.07 9.30
CA PHE A 72 -4.33 4.68 9.05
C PHE A 72 -3.99 3.84 10.26
N PHE A 73 -4.99 3.19 10.83
CA PHE A 73 -4.84 2.30 11.98
C PHE A 73 -4.66 0.84 11.54
N ALA A 74 -3.87 0.08 12.29
CA ALA A 74 -3.63 -1.34 12.02
C ALA A 74 -4.91 -2.21 12.07
N ASN A 75 -5.96 -1.72 12.73
CA ASN A 75 -7.26 -2.38 12.84
C ASN A 75 -8.20 -2.16 11.63
N GLY A 76 -7.71 -1.55 10.54
CA GLY A 76 -8.50 -1.29 9.33
C GLY A 76 -9.40 -0.05 9.42
N GLN A 77 -9.20 0.82 10.41
CA GLN A 77 -9.89 2.10 10.52
C GLN A 77 -9.00 3.25 10.06
N TYR A 78 -9.60 4.36 9.61
CA TYR A 78 -8.87 5.59 9.36
C TYR A 78 -9.57 6.78 10.02
N ASN A 79 -8.77 7.79 10.37
CA ASN A 79 -9.25 9.10 10.78
C ASN A 79 -8.57 10.14 9.89
N MET A 80 -9.37 11.01 9.28
CA MET A 80 -8.92 12.14 8.50
C MET A 80 -9.34 13.41 9.23
N THR A 81 -8.39 14.26 9.61
CA THR A 81 -8.63 15.53 10.29
C THR A 81 -8.19 16.67 9.38
N SER A 82 -9.05 17.67 9.23
CA SER A 82 -8.76 18.94 8.57
C SER A 82 -9.28 20.10 9.43
N PRO A 83 -8.91 21.35 9.10
CA PRO A 83 -9.52 22.52 9.74
C PRO A 83 -11.05 22.57 9.63
N ALA A 84 -11.62 21.90 8.62
CA ALA A 84 -13.07 21.85 8.38
C ALA A 84 -13.79 20.76 9.19
N GLY A 85 -13.06 19.86 9.86
CA GLY A 85 -13.62 18.79 10.69
C GLY A 85 -12.88 17.47 10.57
N ALA A 86 -13.41 16.44 11.24
CA ALA A 86 -12.86 15.09 11.22
C ALA A 86 -13.82 14.10 10.56
N VAL A 87 -13.29 13.29 9.65
CA VAL A 87 -13.98 12.16 9.01
C VAL A 87 -13.35 10.86 9.50
N ASN A 88 -14.18 9.93 9.94
CA ASN A 88 -13.73 8.61 10.38
C ASN A 88 -14.35 7.54 9.49
N GLY A 89 -13.68 6.40 9.35
CA GLY A 89 -14.20 5.30 8.54
C GLY A 89 -13.35 4.04 8.58
N LYS A 90 -13.70 3.10 7.69
CA LYS A 90 -12.91 1.89 7.44
C LYS A 90 -12.12 2.05 6.16
N TYR A 91 -10.95 1.40 6.07
CA TYR A 91 -10.22 1.30 4.82
C TYR A 91 -9.89 -0.15 4.48
N THR A 92 -9.75 -0.41 3.18
CA THR A 92 -9.18 -1.66 2.67
C THR A 92 -8.04 -1.34 1.74
N PHE A 93 -6.97 -2.15 1.79
CA PHE A 93 -5.83 -2.04 0.89
C PHE A 93 -5.74 -3.28 0.01
N ASP A 94 -6.09 -3.10 -1.26
CA ASP A 94 -5.89 -4.10 -2.31
C ASP A 94 -4.50 -3.91 -2.91
N GLN A 95 -3.57 -4.72 -2.43
CA GLN A 95 -2.17 -4.64 -2.80
C GLN A 95 -1.84 -5.03 -4.25
N PRO A 96 -2.39 -6.11 -4.83
CA PRO A 96 -2.19 -6.39 -6.25
C PRO A 96 -2.78 -5.30 -7.13
N GLY A 97 -3.93 -4.71 -6.75
CA GLY A 97 -4.51 -3.55 -7.44
C GLY A 97 -3.89 -2.21 -7.08
N LYS A 98 -2.93 -2.17 -6.13
CA LYS A 98 -2.33 -0.95 -5.55
C LYS A 98 -3.38 0.11 -5.19
N LYS A 99 -4.52 -0.33 -4.64
CA LYS A 99 -5.70 0.50 -4.42
C LYS A 99 -6.05 0.56 -2.94
N ILE A 100 -6.24 1.77 -2.42
CA ILE A 100 -6.82 2.01 -1.10
C ILE A 100 -8.27 2.41 -1.32
N THR A 101 -9.19 1.75 -0.63
CA THR A 101 -10.61 2.14 -0.60
C THR A 101 -10.93 2.68 0.78
N LEU A 102 -11.41 3.92 0.86
CA LEU A 102 -11.87 4.56 2.08
C LEU A 102 -13.41 4.51 2.12
N THR A 103 -13.97 4.02 3.21
CA THR A 103 -15.41 4.00 3.44
C THR A 103 -15.71 4.85 4.67
N PRO A 104 -16.21 6.09 4.48
CA PRO A 104 -16.60 6.95 5.58
C PRO A 104 -17.71 6.30 6.41
N THR A 105 -17.56 6.32 7.73
CA THR A 105 -18.67 6.06 8.62
C THR A 105 -19.52 7.32 8.64
N VAL A 106 -20.61 7.33 7.88
CA VAL A 106 -21.62 8.38 8.00
C VAL A 106 -22.22 8.25 9.39
N PRO A 107 -22.33 9.33 10.19
CA PRO A 107 -23.16 9.30 11.38
C PRO A 107 -24.55 8.83 10.95
N LEU A 108 -25.08 7.77 11.58
CA LEU A 108 -26.49 7.41 11.39
C LEU A 108 -27.30 8.72 11.54
N PRO A 109 -28.17 9.09 10.57
CA PRO A 109 -29.09 10.19 10.82
C PRO A 109 -29.80 9.83 12.11
N ALA A 110 -29.71 10.72 13.11
CA ALA A 110 -30.46 10.57 14.35
C ALA A 110 -31.88 10.20 13.95
N THR A 111 -32.30 9.00 14.34
CA THR A 111 -33.65 8.50 14.08
C THR A 111 -34.61 9.62 14.44
N ALA A 112 -35.26 10.18 13.42
CA ALA A 112 -36.39 11.08 13.60
C ALA A 112 -37.38 10.32 14.47
N SER A 113 -37.40 10.66 15.75
CA SER A 113 -38.34 10.09 16.71
C SER A 113 -39.68 10.73 16.37
N THR A 114 -40.56 9.89 15.85
CA THR A 114 -42.00 10.11 15.74
C THR A 114 -42.61 10.65 17.01
#